data_AF-A0AAD9CQU4-F1
#
_entry.id   AF-A0AAD9CQU4-F1
#
_cell.length_a   1.000
_cell.length_b   1.000
_cell.length_c   1.000
_cell.angle_alpha   90.00
_cell.angle_beta   90.00
_cell.angle_gamma   90.00
#
_symmetry.space_group_name_H-M   'P 1'
#
loop_
_entity.id
_entity.type
_entity.pdbx_description
1 polymer ?
#
loop_
_entity_poly.entity_id
_entity_poly.type
_entity_poly.pdbx_seq_one_letter_code
_entity_poly.pdbx_strand_id
1 'polypeptide(L)'
;MTCQSSESTETIESDRRSDNSSRVVESDESRIASAMKDLKNTGWYWGGLTANEAKEILQETSEGTFLLRDSSQSDFLFTISAMTSAGPTNLRIEFRHGKFKLDSVLLVRPRLRTFDSVVHLVQHYVTLSRSGDRAARSSSSTVNSSSSSSSVQLLLTRPAYTALPPLQHLCRLAINSRTPQVQDLPLPNRLKDYLRDYSYHV
;
A
#
# COMPACT_ATOMS: atom_id res chain seq x y z
N MET A 1 82.11 -9.01 30.91
CA MET A 1 80.81 -8.65 31.54
C MET A 1 80.54 -7.24 31.09
N THR A 2 79.51 -6.88 30.34
CA THR A 2 78.09 -7.23 30.42
C THR A 2 77.40 -6.95 29.08
N CYS A 3 76.34 -7.71 28.81
CA CYS A 3 75.45 -7.62 27.65
C CYS A 3 74.57 -6.35 27.69
N GLN A 4 74.22 -5.81 26.53
CA GLN A 4 73.10 -4.86 26.33
C GLN A 4 72.38 -5.36 25.06
N SER A 5 71.33 -6.18 25.18
CA SER A 5 69.91 -5.83 25.38
C SER A 5 69.33 -5.03 24.22
N SER A 6 68.67 -5.76 23.31
CA SER A 6 67.80 -5.28 22.26
C SER A 6 66.43 -4.96 22.86
N GLU A 7 65.90 -3.75 22.62
CA GLU A 7 64.56 -3.35 23.02
C GLU A 7 63.70 -3.19 21.77
N SER A 8 62.78 -4.14 21.55
CA SER A 8 61.77 -4.10 20.50
C SER A 8 60.63 -3.19 20.93
N THR A 9 60.34 -2.14 20.17
CA THR A 9 59.18 -1.28 20.36
C THR A 9 57.97 -1.88 19.65
N GLU A 10 57.06 -2.47 20.42
CA GLU A 10 55.70 -2.79 19.96
C GLU A 10 54.90 -1.49 19.84
N THR A 11 54.48 -1.14 18.62
CA THR A 11 53.50 -0.08 18.38
C THR A 11 52.12 -0.73 18.28
N ILE A 12 51.35 -0.58 19.36
CA ILE A 12 49.90 -0.84 19.38
C ILE A 12 49.23 0.43 18.85
N GLU A 13 48.81 0.43 17.57
CA GLU A 13 47.86 1.42 17.06
C GLU A 13 46.47 0.81 16.91
N SER A 14 45.58 1.50 17.61
CA SER A 14 44.16 1.30 17.85
C SER A 14 43.26 1.48 16.63
N ASP A 15 42.20 0.67 16.61
CA ASP A 15 40.85 0.96 16.13
C ASP A 15 40.69 1.86 14.89
N ARG A 16 40.48 1.21 13.74
CA ARG A 16 39.64 1.74 12.66
C ARG A 16 38.71 0.67 12.11
N ARG A 17 37.74 0.25 12.92
CA ARG A 17 36.47 -0.28 12.40
C ARG A 17 35.61 0.93 12.02
N SER A 18 35.51 1.20 10.73
CA SER A 18 34.42 2.00 10.18
C SER A 18 33.91 1.27 8.95
N ASP A 19 33.05 0.31 9.25
CA ASP A 19 32.21 -0.41 8.32
C ASP A 19 31.25 0.60 7.65
N ASN A 20 31.68 1.13 6.52
CA ASN A 20 30.90 2.06 5.70
C ASN A 20 29.84 1.28 4.91
N SER A 21 28.77 0.88 5.61
CA SER A 21 27.53 0.42 5.01
C SER A 21 26.35 0.79 5.92
N SER A 22 26.14 2.10 6.10
CA SER A 22 24.92 2.63 6.71
C SER A 22 23.75 2.51 5.73
N ARG A 23 23.30 1.28 5.46
CA ARG A 23 21.91 1.07 5.08
C ARG A 23 21.08 1.43 6.29
N VAL A 24 20.62 2.67 6.37
CA VAL A 24 19.64 3.11 7.36
C VAL A 24 18.44 2.19 7.22
N VAL A 25 18.32 1.21 8.11
CA VAL A 25 17.10 0.41 8.24
C VAL A 25 16.08 1.39 8.77
N GLU A 26 15.24 1.91 7.88
CA GLU A 26 14.13 2.77 8.28
C GLU A 26 13.29 1.99 9.30
N SER A 27 13.15 2.55 10.50
CA SER A 27 12.40 1.90 11.58
C SER A 27 10.98 1.57 11.10
N ASP A 28 10.46 0.42 11.54
CA ASP A 28 9.07 0.00 11.31
C ASP A 28 8.08 1.13 11.69
N GLU A 29 8.39 1.89 12.74
CA GLU A 29 7.61 3.05 13.16
C GLU A 29 7.60 4.17 12.11
N SER A 30 8.76 4.47 11.50
CA SER A 30 8.86 5.47 10.41
C SER A 30 8.04 5.05 9.19
N ARG A 31 8.06 3.75 8.86
CA ARG A 31 7.25 3.19 7.77
C ARG A 31 5.75 3.33 8.04
N ILE A 32 5.31 3.00 9.25
CA ILE A 32 3.91 3.16 9.65
C ILE A 32 3.50 4.64 9.64
N ALA A 33 4.34 5.53 10.17
CA ALA A 33 4.07 6.97 10.19
C ALA A 33 3.94 7.56 8.77
N SER A 34 4.83 7.17 7.85
CA SER A 34 4.75 7.55 6.44
C SER A 34 3.48 7.03 5.77
N ALA A 35 3.16 5.75 5.97
CA ALA A 35 1.92 5.17 5.45
C ALA A 35 0.67 5.87 6.00
N MET A 36 0.66 6.24 7.28
CA MET A 36 -0.44 6.97 7.91
C MET A 36 -0.59 8.39 7.33
N LYS A 37 0.53 9.08 7.04
CA LYS A 37 0.51 10.38 6.37
C LYS A 37 -0.16 10.28 4.99
N ASP A 38 0.20 9.28 4.21
CA ASP A 38 -0.40 9.05 2.90
C ASP A 38 -1.90 8.71 3.03
N LEU A 39 -2.27 7.83 3.96
CA LEU A 39 -3.65 7.41 4.21
C LEU A 39 -4.58 8.56 4.57
N LYS A 40 -4.12 9.51 5.40
CA LYS A 40 -4.90 10.70 5.75
C LYS A 40 -5.21 11.59 4.54
N ASN A 41 -4.42 11.48 3.48
CA ASN A 41 -4.60 12.26 2.25
C ASN A 41 -5.46 11.56 1.20
N THR A 42 -5.95 10.34 1.45
CA THR A 42 -6.72 9.56 0.48
C THR A 42 -8.22 9.89 0.48
N GLY A 43 -8.75 10.31 1.63
CA GLY A 43 -10.19 10.55 1.83
C GLY A 43 -11.05 9.29 1.95
N TRP A 44 -10.49 8.08 1.78
CA TRP A 44 -11.19 6.80 1.91
C TRP A 44 -10.65 5.93 3.05
N TYR A 45 -9.80 6.51 3.90
CA TYR A 45 -9.43 5.96 5.18
C TYR A 45 -10.40 6.47 6.27
N TRP A 46 -11.07 5.53 6.93
CA TRP A 46 -12.14 5.77 7.91
C TRP A 46 -11.67 5.74 9.37
N GLY A 47 -10.37 5.53 9.62
CA GLY A 47 -9.83 5.47 10.98
C GLY A 47 -10.42 4.29 11.78
N GLY A 48 -10.77 4.55 13.04
CA GLY A 48 -11.28 3.58 14.02
C GLY A 48 -12.68 3.04 13.75
N LEU A 49 -13.10 2.94 12.49
CA LEU A 49 -14.38 2.36 12.07
C LEU A 49 -14.41 0.87 12.41
N THR A 50 -15.52 0.41 13.00
CA THR A 50 -15.72 -1.00 13.33
C THR A 50 -16.06 -1.83 12.10
N ALA A 51 -15.91 -3.15 12.21
CA ALA A 51 -16.29 -4.07 11.13
C ALA A 51 -17.80 -4.02 10.81
N ASN A 52 -18.64 -3.76 11.82
CA ASN A 52 -20.09 -3.69 11.66
C ASN A 52 -20.51 -2.39 10.95
N GLU A 53 -19.98 -1.25 11.37
CA GLU A 53 -20.24 0.03 10.69
C GLU A 53 -19.76 -0.01 9.23
N ALA A 54 -18.58 -0.59 8.99
CA ALA A 54 -18.08 -0.80 7.62
C ALA A 54 -19.01 -1.68 6.78
N LYS A 55 -19.60 -2.72 7.38
CA LYS A 55 -20.58 -3.57 6.72
C LYS A 55 -21.83 -2.77 6.35
N GLU A 56 -22.36 -1.99 7.27
CA GLU A 56 -23.54 -1.14 7.03
C GLU A 56 -23.32 -0.14 5.90
N ILE A 57 -22.17 0.55 5.90
CA ILE A 57 -21.79 1.49 4.82
C ILE A 57 -21.73 0.78 3.46
N LEU A 58 -21.22 -0.45 3.41
CA LEU A 58 -20.98 -1.17 2.15
C LEU A 58 -22.19 -1.96 1.64
N GLN A 59 -23.14 -2.32 2.51
CA GLN A 59 -24.25 -3.24 2.21
C GLN A 59 -25.10 -2.78 1.02
N GLU A 60 -25.28 -1.47 0.85
CA GLU A 60 -26.09 -0.86 -0.22
C GLU A 60 -25.24 -0.30 -1.37
N THR A 61 -23.94 -0.58 -1.37
CA THR A 61 -23.03 -0.12 -2.42
C THR A 61 -22.88 -1.16 -3.52
N SER A 62 -22.47 -0.71 -4.71
CA SER A 62 -22.17 -1.63 -5.80
C SER A 62 -20.96 -2.51 -5.50
N GLU A 63 -20.90 -3.71 -6.09
CA GLU A 63 -19.74 -4.61 -5.98
C GLU A 63 -18.44 -3.91 -6.38
N GLY A 64 -17.38 -4.14 -5.61
CA GLY A 64 -16.07 -3.53 -5.79
C GLY A 64 -15.88 -2.19 -5.09
N THR A 65 -16.88 -1.71 -4.34
CA THR A 65 -16.72 -0.57 -3.43
C THR A 65 -15.88 -1.01 -2.24
N PHE A 66 -14.91 -0.20 -1.82
CA PHE A 66 -14.07 -0.54 -0.67
C PHE A 66 -13.75 0.68 0.19
N LEU A 67 -13.38 0.43 1.43
CA LEU A 67 -12.83 1.42 2.34
C LEU A 67 -11.68 0.81 3.14
N LEU A 68 -10.79 1.66 3.66
CA LEU A 68 -9.76 1.24 4.60
C LEU A 68 -10.09 1.77 6.00
N ARG A 69 -9.86 0.95 7.01
CA ARG A 69 -10.04 1.29 8.41
C ARG A 69 -8.97 0.64 9.27
N ASP A 70 -8.89 1.06 10.52
CA ASP A 70 -8.07 0.39 11.52
C ASP A 70 -8.61 -1.02 11.76
N SER A 71 -7.69 -1.95 11.99
CA SER A 71 -8.07 -3.30 12.38
C SER A 71 -8.54 -3.32 13.84
N SER A 72 -9.65 -4.00 14.09
CA SER A 72 -10.13 -4.25 15.46
C SER A 72 -9.40 -5.40 16.17
N GLN A 73 -8.47 -6.08 15.48
CA GLN A 73 -7.64 -7.15 16.03
C GLN A 73 -6.23 -6.66 16.28
N SER A 74 -5.64 -7.10 17.40
CA SER A 74 -4.30 -6.71 17.88
C SER A 74 -3.18 -7.00 16.88
N ASP A 75 -3.31 -8.06 16.08
CA ASP A 75 -2.21 -8.57 15.26
C ASP A 75 -2.10 -7.89 13.89
N PHE A 76 -3.02 -6.98 13.59
CA PHE A 76 -3.09 -6.27 12.31
C PHE A 76 -3.30 -4.79 12.57
N LEU A 77 -2.69 -3.94 11.75
CA LEU A 77 -2.85 -2.49 11.86
C LEU A 77 -4.08 -2.00 11.08
N PHE A 78 -4.27 -2.51 9.87
CA PHE A 78 -5.30 -2.03 8.95
C PHE A 78 -6.15 -3.17 8.40
N THR A 79 -7.36 -2.83 7.96
CA THR A 79 -8.28 -3.73 7.27
C THR A 79 -8.93 -3.00 6.10
N ILE A 80 -8.99 -3.66 4.95
CA ILE A 80 -9.83 -3.25 3.81
C ILE A 80 -11.19 -3.92 3.99
N SER A 81 -12.24 -3.12 4.09
CA SER A 81 -13.61 -3.64 3.96
C SER A 81 -14.06 -3.40 2.52
N ALA A 82 -14.56 -4.44 1.85
CA ALA A 82 -14.95 -4.38 0.44
C ALA A 82 -16.26 -5.09 0.18
N MET A 83 -17.10 -4.50 -0.67
CA MET A 83 -18.33 -5.11 -1.16
C MET A 83 -18.01 -6.11 -2.27
N THR A 84 -18.33 -7.38 -2.06
CA THR A 84 -18.18 -8.45 -3.05
C THR A 84 -19.54 -8.95 -3.52
N SER A 85 -19.59 -9.80 -4.54
CA SER A 85 -20.82 -10.51 -4.94
C SER A 85 -21.47 -11.32 -3.81
N ALA A 86 -20.70 -11.76 -2.81
CA ALA A 86 -21.22 -12.45 -1.62
C ALA A 86 -21.57 -11.50 -0.45
N GLY A 87 -21.44 -10.18 -0.65
CA GLY A 87 -21.65 -9.15 0.37
C GLY A 87 -20.36 -8.52 0.90
N PRO A 88 -20.45 -7.67 1.93
CA PRO A 88 -19.30 -7.01 2.53
C PRO A 88 -18.35 -8.00 3.20
N THR A 89 -17.06 -7.92 2.87
CA THR A 89 -15.99 -8.75 3.44
C THR A 89 -14.87 -7.89 4.01
N ASN A 90 -14.03 -8.48 4.85
CA ASN A 90 -12.90 -7.81 5.50
C ASN A 90 -11.59 -8.52 5.13
N LEU A 91 -10.62 -7.77 4.63
CA LEU A 91 -9.30 -8.25 4.25
C LEU A 91 -8.27 -7.55 5.13
N ARG A 92 -7.55 -8.34 5.91
CA ARG A 92 -6.58 -7.80 6.86
C ARG A 92 -5.28 -7.48 6.14
N ILE A 93 -4.58 -6.46 6.61
CA ILE A 93 -3.26 -6.07 6.12
C ILE A 93 -2.23 -6.42 7.18
N GLU A 94 -1.34 -7.36 6.86
CA GLU A 94 -0.19 -7.69 7.68
C GLU A 94 0.92 -6.66 7.47
N PHE A 95 1.62 -6.31 8.53
CA PHE A 95 2.85 -5.53 8.49
C PHE A 95 3.99 -6.32 9.13
N ARG A 96 5.03 -6.67 8.36
CA ARG A 96 6.21 -7.38 8.84
C ARG A 96 7.46 -6.91 8.10
N HIS A 97 8.55 -6.68 8.84
CA HIS A 97 9.85 -6.25 8.31
C HIS A 97 9.74 -5.01 7.39
N GLY A 98 9.04 -3.97 7.86
CA GLY A 98 8.85 -2.73 7.11
C GLY A 98 7.91 -2.81 5.90
N LYS A 99 7.22 -3.93 5.68
CA LYS A 99 6.38 -4.16 4.50
C LYS A 99 4.94 -4.53 4.84
N PHE A 100 4.01 -4.01 4.04
CA PHE A 100 2.59 -4.33 4.05
C PHE A 100 2.24 -5.41 3.03
N LYS A 101 1.36 -6.35 3.38
CA LYS A 101 0.78 -7.33 2.46
C LYS A 101 -0.65 -7.69 2.89
N LEU A 102 -1.46 -8.18 1.94
CA LEU A 102 -2.76 -8.76 2.28
C LEU A 102 -2.59 -10.11 2.97
N ASP A 103 -3.43 -10.36 3.96
CA ASP A 103 -3.54 -11.67 4.61
C ASP A 103 -3.90 -12.74 3.56
N SER A 104 -3.08 -13.80 3.52
CA SER A 104 -3.17 -14.86 2.52
C SER A 104 -4.43 -15.69 2.63
N VAL A 105 -5.10 -15.69 3.78
CA VAL A 105 -6.21 -16.60 4.08
C VAL A 105 -7.41 -16.42 3.13
N LEU A 106 -7.57 -15.23 2.52
CA LEU A 106 -8.75 -14.89 1.72
C LEU A 106 -8.50 -14.82 0.22
N LEU A 107 -7.26 -15.01 -0.25
CA LEU A 107 -6.92 -14.85 -1.67
C LEU A 107 -6.54 -16.18 -2.31
N VAL A 108 -7.37 -16.63 -3.26
CA VAL A 108 -7.15 -17.86 -4.06
C VAL A 108 -5.97 -17.73 -5.03
N ARG A 109 -5.33 -16.55 -5.14
CA ARG A 109 -4.20 -16.31 -6.06
C ARG A 109 -2.85 -16.23 -5.31
N PRO A 110 -1.81 -16.97 -5.75
CA PRO A 110 -0.56 -17.14 -5.02
C PRO A 110 0.46 -15.99 -5.19
N ARG A 111 0.03 -14.80 -5.64
CA ARG A 111 0.94 -13.67 -5.90
C ARG A 111 0.69 -12.50 -4.96
N LEU A 112 0.70 -12.79 -3.66
CA LEU A 112 0.71 -11.74 -2.65
C LEU A 112 2.00 -10.94 -2.79
N ARG A 113 1.86 -9.66 -3.11
CA ARG A 113 2.98 -8.72 -3.13
C ARG A 113 3.09 -8.02 -1.79
N THR A 114 4.32 -7.66 -1.46
CA THR A 114 4.66 -6.80 -0.33
C THR A 114 4.90 -5.37 -0.83
N PHE A 115 4.59 -4.39 0.01
CA PHE A 115 4.63 -2.97 -0.35
C PHE A 115 5.19 -2.13 0.80
N ASP A 116 5.86 -1.03 0.49
CA ASP A 116 6.33 -0.06 1.49
C ASP A 116 5.22 0.88 1.99
N SER A 117 4.10 0.95 1.27
CA SER A 117 2.95 1.80 1.58
C SER A 117 1.64 1.03 1.40
N VAL A 118 0.71 1.24 2.32
CA VAL A 118 -0.65 0.69 2.27
C VAL A 118 -1.42 1.26 1.07
N VAL A 119 -1.23 2.55 0.76
CA VAL A 119 -1.88 3.18 -0.41
C VAL A 119 -1.37 2.55 -1.70
N HIS A 120 -0.07 2.27 -1.77
CA HIS A 120 0.51 1.55 -2.92
C HIS A 120 -0.07 0.13 -3.07
N LEU A 121 -0.21 -0.59 -1.94
CA LEU A 121 -0.87 -1.89 -1.91
C LEU A 121 -2.28 -1.82 -2.49
N VAL A 122 -3.11 -0.88 -2.00
CA VAL A 122 -4.48 -0.69 -2.48
C VAL A 122 -4.50 -0.36 -3.98
N GLN A 123 -3.68 0.60 -4.43
CA GLN A 123 -3.58 0.97 -5.85
C GLN A 123 -3.22 -0.23 -6.74
N HIS A 124 -2.30 -1.09 -6.29
CA HIS A 124 -1.93 -2.28 -7.04
C HIS A 124 -3.12 -3.21 -7.26
N TYR A 125 -3.87 -3.51 -6.20
CA TYR A 125 -5.04 -4.39 -6.32
C TYR A 125 -6.19 -3.73 -7.09
N VAL A 126 -6.39 -2.41 -6.98
CA VAL A 126 -7.35 -1.67 -7.84
C VAL A 126 -6.97 -1.77 -9.32
N THR A 127 -5.69 -1.62 -9.64
CA THR A 127 -5.19 -1.74 -11.02
C THR A 127 -5.33 -3.17 -11.56
N LEU A 128 -5.08 -4.17 -10.69
CA LEU A 128 -5.24 -5.58 -11.02
C LEU A 128 -6.71 -5.92 -11.29
N SER A 129 -7.64 -5.42 -10.47
CA SER A 129 -9.08 -5.56 -10.67
C SER A 129 -9.55 -4.97 -12.00
N ARG A 130 -9.06 -3.78 -12.38
CA ARG A 130 -9.39 -3.15 -13.68
C ARG A 130 -8.85 -3.92 -14.88
N SER A 131 -7.64 -4.47 -14.76
CA SER A 131 -7.01 -5.27 -15.82
C SER A 131 -7.68 -6.64 -15.98
N GLY A 132 -8.09 -7.26 -14.88
CA GLY A 132 -8.82 -8.54 -14.88
C GLY A 132 -10.19 -8.44 -15.57
N ASP A 133 -10.94 -7.36 -15.33
CA ASP A 133 -12.23 -7.09 -15.99
C ASP A 133 -12.04 -6.89 -17.51
N ARG A 134 -10.98 -6.17 -17.93
CA ARG A 134 -10.64 -6.03 -19.35
C ARG A 134 -10.30 -7.36 -20.02
N ALA A 135 -9.55 -8.23 -19.37
CA ALA A 135 -9.22 -9.54 -19.91
C ALA A 135 -10.47 -10.43 -20.04
N ALA A 136 -11.36 -10.43 -19.05
CA ALA A 136 -12.61 -11.19 -19.08
C ALA A 136 -13.56 -10.72 -20.20
N ARG A 137 -13.65 -9.39 -20.41
CA ARG A 137 -14.42 -8.79 -21.51
C ARG A 137 -13.83 -9.04 -22.89
N SER A 138 -12.51 -9.15 -23.02
CA SER A 138 -11.87 -9.49 -24.29
C SER A 138 -12.00 -10.98 -24.65
N SER A 139 -12.20 -11.85 -23.66
CA SER A 139 -12.47 -13.29 -23.88
C SER A 139 -13.94 -13.64 -24.13
N SER A 140 -14.86 -12.66 -24.15
CA SER A 140 -16.28 -12.92 -24.39
C SER A 140 -16.67 -13.09 -25.87
N SER A 141 -15.73 -13.48 -26.74
CA SER A 141 -15.97 -13.80 -28.15
C SER A 141 -15.74 -15.28 -28.51
N THR A 142 -15.86 -16.20 -27.55
CA THR A 142 -16.01 -17.63 -27.85
C THR A 142 -16.89 -18.33 -26.82
N VAL A 143 -17.90 -19.03 -27.33
CA VAL A 143 -18.96 -19.77 -26.62
C VAL A 143 -18.40 -20.86 -25.69
N ASN A 144 -19.10 -21.07 -24.57
CA ASN A 144 -19.05 -22.19 -23.61
C ASN A 144 -17.77 -22.41 -22.81
N SER A 145 -17.85 -22.09 -21.51
CA SER A 145 -17.37 -22.97 -20.43
C SER A 145 -18.04 -22.59 -19.11
N SER A 146 -18.97 -23.44 -18.68
CA SER A 146 -19.46 -23.53 -17.31
C SER A 146 -18.29 -23.87 -16.37
N SER A 147 -17.78 -22.88 -15.66
CA SER A 147 -16.93 -23.07 -14.50
C SER A 147 -17.47 -22.23 -13.35
N SER A 148 -18.53 -22.73 -12.73
CA SER A 148 -19.00 -22.30 -11.41
C SER A 148 -17.95 -22.68 -10.36
N SER A 149 -16.87 -21.89 -10.29
CA SER A 149 -16.05 -21.82 -9.09
C SER A 149 -16.53 -20.59 -8.33
N SER A 150 -17.20 -20.80 -7.20
CA SER A 150 -17.62 -19.78 -6.24
C SER A 150 -16.42 -19.12 -5.53
N SER A 151 -15.31 -18.92 -6.25
CA SER A 151 -14.19 -18.14 -5.75
C SER A 151 -14.62 -16.68 -5.77
N VAL A 152 -14.90 -16.14 -4.59
CA VAL A 152 -15.11 -14.70 -4.40
C VAL A 152 -13.84 -14.01 -4.88
N GLN A 153 -13.87 -13.44 -6.08
CA GLN A 153 -12.74 -12.71 -6.61
C GLN A 153 -12.68 -11.36 -5.91
N LEU A 154 -11.55 -11.06 -5.27
CA LEU A 154 -11.33 -9.74 -4.70
C LEU A 154 -11.39 -8.68 -5.81
N LEU A 155 -12.45 -7.87 -5.78
CA LEU A 155 -12.64 -6.74 -6.67
C LEU A 155 -12.51 -5.44 -5.87
N LEU A 156 -11.52 -4.61 -6.21
CA LEU A 156 -11.39 -3.26 -5.69
C LEU A 156 -11.46 -2.29 -6.87
N THR A 157 -12.50 -1.46 -6.93
CA THR A 157 -12.73 -0.58 -8.10
C THR A 157 -12.90 0.86 -7.71
N ARG A 158 -13.74 1.12 -6.69
CA ARG A 158 -14.10 2.46 -6.25
C ARG A 158 -13.94 2.59 -4.73
N PRO A 159 -13.22 3.60 -4.23
CA PRO A 159 -13.18 3.88 -2.81
C PRO A 159 -14.49 4.50 -2.32
N ALA A 160 -14.92 4.14 -1.11
CA ALA A 160 -15.95 4.83 -0.36
C ALA A 160 -15.28 5.93 0.47
N TYR A 161 -15.53 7.17 0.10
CA TYR A 161 -14.94 8.34 0.76
C TYR A 161 -15.70 8.68 2.05
N THR A 162 -14.97 9.10 3.09
CA THR A 162 -15.54 9.59 4.36
C THR A 162 -16.25 10.93 4.18
N ALA A 163 -15.73 11.76 3.28
CA ALA A 163 -16.28 13.03 2.86
C ALA A 163 -15.88 13.30 1.41
N LEU A 164 -16.60 14.20 0.74
CA LEU A 164 -16.28 14.55 -0.65
C LEU A 164 -14.85 15.12 -0.72
N PRO A 165 -13.92 14.52 -1.49
CA PRO A 165 -12.57 15.05 -1.62
C PRO A 165 -12.59 16.46 -2.22
N PRO A 166 -11.67 17.36 -1.81
CA PRO A 166 -11.58 18.68 -2.42
C PRO A 166 -11.24 18.55 -3.91
N LEU A 167 -11.76 19.46 -4.73
CA LEU A 167 -11.51 19.47 -6.18
C LEU A 167 -10.01 19.43 -6.52
N GLN A 168 -9.19 20.11 -5.74
CA GLN A 168 -7.73 20.10 -5.88
C GLN A 168 -7.14 18.68 -5.81
N HIS A 169 -7.64 17.85 -4.90
CA HIS A 169 -7.20 16.46 -4.76
C HIS A 169 -7.69 15.61 -5.94
N LEU A 170 -8.93 15.80 -6.39
CA LEU A 170 -9.46 15.12 -7.57
C LEU A 170 -8.63 15.46 -8.83
N CYS A 171 -8.24 16.73 -8.99
CA CYS A 171 -7.33 17.14 -10.05
C CYS A 171 -5.95 16.47 -9.92
N ARG A 172 -5.41 16.35 -8.70
CA ARG A 172 -4.15 15.62 -8.45
C ARG A 172 -4.23 14.17 -8.89
N LEU A 173 -5.29 13.45 -8.51
CA LEU A 173 -5.50 12.05 -8.93
C LEU A 173 -5.58 11.94 -10.46
N ALA A 174 -6.34 12.84 -11.10
CA ALA A 174 -6.49 12.85 -12.54
C ALA A 174 -5.17 13.12 -13.28
N ILE A 175 -4.34 14.06 -12.80
CA ILE A 175 -3.04 14.38 -13.39
C ILE A 175 -2.07 13.21 -13.20
N ASN A 176 -1.91 12.72 -11.97
CA ASN A 176 -0.98 11.63 -11.67
C ASN A 176 -1.33 10.37 -12.46
N SER A 177 -2.62 10.08 -12.66
CA SER A 177 -3.07 8.93 -13.46
C SER A 177 -2.65 8.99 -14.94
N ARG A 178 -2.34 10.17 -15.47
CA ARG A 178 -1.98 10.40 -16.86
C ARG A 178 -0.49 10.52 -17.09
N THR A 179 0.24 11.10 -16.14
CA THR A 179 1.69 11.24 -16.26
C THR A 179 2.40 11.15 -14.92
N PRO A 180 3.44 10.30 -14.79
CA PRO A 180 4.33 10.30 -13.64
C PRO A 180 5.37 11.45 -13.73
N GLN A 181 5.52 12.10 -14.89
CA GLN A 181 6.51 13.15 -15.13
C GLN A 181 5.97 14.52 -14.72
N VAL A 182 5.76 14.72 -13.41
CA VAL A 182 5.23 15.98 -12.85
C VAL A 182 6.16 17.18 -13.10
N GLN A 183 7.46 16.94 -13.26
CA GLN A 183 8.46 18.02 -13.39
C GLN A 183 8.34 18.78 -14.71
N ASP A 184 7.86 18.12 -15.76
CA ASP A 184 7.76 18.69 -17.11
C ASP A 184 6.45 19.46 -17.32
N LEU A 185 5.55 19.42 -16.33
CA LEU A 185 4.28 20.12 -16.41
C LEU A 185 4.48 21.66 -16.36
N PRO A 186 3.70 22.44 -17.14
CA PRO A 186 3.72 23.90 -17.11
C PRO A 186 2.97 24.45 -15.88
N LEU A 187 3.38 24.02 -14.68
CA LEU A 187 2.78 24.38 -13.41
C LEU A 187 3.80 25.07 -12.49
N PRO A 188 3.36 26.00 -11.61
CA PRO A 188 4.20 26.53 -10.54
C PRO A 188 4.76 25.43 -9.63
N ASN A 189 5.97 25.64 -9.08
CA ASN A 189 6.65 24.65 -8.23
C ASN A 189 5.80 24.17 -7.06
N ARG A 190 5.05 25.06 -6.41
CA ARG A 190 4.12 24.68 -5.32
C ARG A 190 3.10 23.63 -5.73
N LEU A 191 2.57 23.71 -6.96
CA LEU A 191 1.64 22.70 -7.46
C LEU A 191 2.35 21.41 -7.85
N LYS A 192 3.58 21.49 -8.38
CA LYS A 192 4.41 20.30 -8.63
C LYS A 192 4.74 19.55 -7.33
N ASP A 193 5.05 20.29 -6.26
CA ASP A 193 5.30 19.72 -4.94
C ASP A 193 4.03 19.04 -4.40
N TYR A 194 2.87 19.70 -4.49
CA TYR A 194 1.58 19.12 -4.10
C TYR A 194 1.22 17.82 -4.85
N LEU A 195 1.56 17.73 -6.14
CA LEU A 195 1.37 16.54 -6.95
C LEU A 195 2.34 15.41 -6.55
N ARG A 196 3.59 15.75 -6.19
CA ARG A 196 4.62 14.80 -5.74
C ARG A 196 4.39 14.29 -4.31
N ASP A 197 3.77 15.09 -3.45
CA ASP A 197 3.42 14.71 -2.07
C ASP A 197 2.46 13.53 -1.98
N TYR A 198 1.74 13.20 -3.08
CA TYR A 198 0.88 12.03 -3.17
C TYR A 198 0.92 11.51 -4.60
N SER A 199 1.76 10.51 -4.86
CA SER A 199 2.01 9.96 -6.20
C SER A 199 1.00 8.90 -6.64
N TYR A 200 -0.06 8.67 -5.86
CA TYR A 200 -1.05 7.62 -6.11
C TYR A 200 -2.23 8.11 -6.96
N HIS A 201 -2.98 7.16 -7.53
CA HIS A 201 -4.07 7.37 -8.49
C HIS A 201 -5.44 6.93 -7.97
N VAL A 202 -5.53 6.62 -6.68
CA VAL A 202 -6.72 6.13 -5.98
C VAL A 202 -6.99 7.00 -4.77
#